data_AF-A0A1Q3VCN7-F1
#
_entry.id   AF-A0A1Q3VCN7-F1
#
_cell.length_a   1.000
_cell.length_b   1.000
_cell.length_c   1.000
_cell.angle_alpha   90.00
_cell.angle_beta   90.00
_cell.angle_gamma   90.00
#
_symmetry.space_group_name_H-M   'P 1'
#
loop_
_entity.id
_entity.type
_entity.pdbx_description
1 polymer ?
#
loop_
_entity_poly.entity_id
_entity_poly.type
_entity_poly.pdbx_seq_one_letter_code
_entity_poly.pdbx_strand_id
1 'polypeptide(L)' 'MTAYRVFPLDRAGHVSAPPIVLTCHSDHSALSVAPYRLGRGQTAEIWIGERLVGRVEGVLDVATAECEETR' A
#
# COMPACT_ATOMS: atom_id res chain seq x y z
N MET A 1 -10.91 -6.93 10.42
CA MET A 1 -9.82 -6.24 9.69
C MET A 1 -10.43 -5.52 8.50
N THR A 2 -9.78 -4.46 8.03
CA THR A 2 -10.26 -3.59 6.95
C THR A 2 -9.42 -3.79 5.70
N ALA A 3 -10.06 -3.86 4.54
CA ALA A 3 -9.38 -3.96 3.26
C ALA A 3 -8.94 -2.58 2.75
N TYR A 4 -7.64 -2.42 2.57
CA TYR A 4 -6.97 -1.27 1.97
C TYR A 4 -6.52 -1.63 0.56
N ARG A 5 -6.70 -0.71 -0.38
CA ARG A 5 -6.21 -0.84 -1.75
C ARG A 5 -4.98 0.03 -1.91
N VAL A 6 -3.86 -0.60 -2.24
CA VAL A 6 -2.60 0.08 -2.56
C VAL A 6 -2.51 0.16 -4.07
N PHE A 7 -2.50 1.38 -4.63
CA PHE A 7 -2.39 1.63 -6.06
C PHE A 7 -0.96 2.10 -6.39
N PRO A 8 -0.12 1.24 -6.97
CA PRO A 8 1.21 1.64 -7.39
C PRO A 8 1.11 2.68 -8.51
N LEU A 9 1.92 3.73 -8.40
CA LEU A 9 1.95 4.84 -9.34
C LEU A 9 3.24 4.83 -10.17
N ASP A 10 3.15 5.34 -11.40
CA ASP A 10 4.32 5.71 -12.20
C ASP A 10 4.89 7.09 -11.76
N ARG A 11 5.96 7.55 -12.42
CA ARG A 11 6.57 8.85 -12.14
C ARG A 11 5.68 10.04 -12.48
N ALA A 12 4.68 9.86 -13.34
CA ALA A 12 3.70 10.88 -13.70
C ALA A 12 2.49 10.89 -12.74
N GLY A 13 2.41 9.93 -11.82
CA GLY A 13 1.31 9.81 -10.86
C GLY A 13 0.13 8.99 -11.36
N HIS A 14 0.27 8.25 -12.46
CA HIS A 14 -0.78 7.35 -12.95
C HIS A 14 -0.64 5.97 -12.33
N VAL A 15 -1.78 5.27 -12.17
CA VAL A 15 -1.76 3.87 -11.72
C VAL A 15 -1.00 3.01 -12.74
N SER A 16 0.05 2.33 -12.27
CA SER A 16 1.01 1.60 -13.11
C SER A 16 0.91 0.09 -13.02
N ALA A 17 0.17 -0.43 -12.03
CA ALA A 17 -0.02 -1.85 -11.80
C ALA A 17 -1.40 -2.12 -11.16
N PRO A 18 -1.89 -3.38 -11.18
CA PRO A 18 -3.08 -3.75 -10.44
C PRO A 18 -2.96 -3.40 -8.95
N PRO A 19 -4.07 -3.05 -8.28
CA PRO A 19 -4.04 -2.72 -6.87
C PRO A 19 -3.68 -3.94 -6.03
N ILE A 20 -2.85 -3.73 -5.01
CA ILE A 20 -2.55 -4.72 -3.98
C ILE A 20 -3.57 -4.53 -2.86
N VAL A 21 -4.21 -5.61 -2.41
CA VAL A 21 -5.17 -5.56 -1.31
C VAL A 21 -4.51 -5.99 -0.02
N LEU A 22 -4.50 -5.09 0.97
CA LEU A 22 -4.01 -5.34 2.31
C LEU A 22 -5.16 -5.38 3.29
N THR A 23 -5.22 -6.43 4.09
CA THR A 23 -6.18 -6.58 5.18
C THR A 23 -5.46 -6.22 6.48
N CYS A 24 -5.77 -5.04 7.03
CA CYS A 24 -5.07 -4.47 8.19
C CYS A 24 -6.03 -4.11 9.33
N HIS A 25 -5.51 -3.94 10.55
CA HIS A 25 -6.31 -3.52 11.71
C HIS A 25 -6.54 -2.01 11.80
N SER A 26 -5.65 -1.20 11.19
CA SER A 26 -5.70 0.26 11.28
C SER A 26 -5.07 0.92 10.05
N ASP A 27 -5.36 2.21 9.85
CA ASP A 27 -4.71 3.05 8.84
C ASP A 27 -3.20 3.07 9.05
N HIS A 28 -2.76 3.12 10.32
CA HIS A 28 -1.35 3.11 10.68
C HIS A 28 -0.66 1.82 10.23
N SER A 29 -1.25 0.66 10.51
CA SER A 29 -0.72 -0.63 10.06
C SER A 29 -0.64 -0.71 8.53
N ALA A 30 -1.64 -0.18 7.81
CA ALA A 30 -1.63 -0.14 6.35
C ALA A 30 -0.51 0.75 5.79
N LEU A 31 -0.31 1.94 6.37
CA LEU A 31 0.77 2.86 6.01
C LEU A 31 2.16 2.29 6.31
N SER A 32 2.29 1.53 7.40
CA SER A 32 3.53 0.87 7.76
C SER A 32 3.84 -0.32 6.84
N VAL A 33 2.84 -1.14 6.45
CA VAL A 33 3.09 -2.36 5.65
C VAL A 33 3.17 -2.10 4.15
N ALA A 34 2.40 -1.16 3.60
CA ALA A 34 2.34 -0.91 2.15
C ALA A 34 3.70 -0.60 1.47
N PRO A 35 4.62 0.19 2.07
CA PRO A 35 5.95 0.43 1.50
C PRO A 35 6.73 -0.85 1.15
N TYR A 36 6.58 -1.91 1.95
CA TYR A 36 7.31 -3.16 1.79
C TYR A 36 6.71 -4.08 0.72
N ARG A 37 5.56 -3.69 0.14
CA ARG A 37 4.91 -4.40 -0.97
C ARG A 37 5.22 -3.78 -2.33
N LEU A 38 6.00 -2.71 -2.33
CA LEU A 38 6.35 -1.93 -3.50
C LEU A 38 7.84 -2.12 -3.84
N GLY A 39 8.18 -1.95 -5.12
CA GLY A 39 9.59 -1.89 -5.52
C GLY A 39 10.28 -0.64 -4.94
N ARG A 40 11.61 -0.68 -4.81
CA ARG A 40 12.39 0.47 -4.34
C ARG A 40 12.08 1.74 -5.14
N GLY A 41 11.72 2.82 -4.46
CA GLY A 41 11.44 4.11 -5.11
C GLY A 41 10.15 4.12 -5.94
N GLN A 42 9.34 3.06 -5.89
CA GLN A 42 8.00 3.05 -6.44
C GLN A 42 7.07 3.76 -5.46
N THR A 43 6.23 4.67 -5.96
CA THR A 43 5.25 5.36 -5.13
C THR A 43 3.91 4.65 -5.19
N ALA A 44 3.10 4.71 -4.13
CA ALA A 44 1.72 4.24 -4.17
C ALA A 44 0.80 5.10 -3.32
N GLU A 45 -0.49 5.07 -3.66
CA GLU A 45 -1.56 5.60 -2.82
C GLU A 45 -2.32 4.47 -2.13
N ILE A 46 -2.72 4.70 -0.88
CA ILE A 46 -3.43 3.73 -0.05
C ILE A 46 -4.83 4.27 0.18
N TRP A 47 -5.84 3.48 -0.16
CA TRP A 47 -7.24 3.86 -0.12
C TRP A 47 -8.09 2.88 0.68
N ILE A 48 -9.12 3.39 1.35
CA ILE A 48 -10.18 2.62 2.01
C ILE A 48 -11.53 3.14 1.52
N GLY A 49 -12.23 2.32 0.72
CA GLY A 49 -13.39 2.80 -0.03
C GLY A 49 -12.98 3.97 -0.94
N GLU A 50 -13.61 5.14 -0.74
CA GLU A 50 -13.33 6.39 -1.47
C GLU A 50 -12.40 7.34 -0.69
N ARG A 51 -11.90 6.93 0.48
CA ARG A 51 -11.01 7.76 1.30
C ARG A 51 -9.54 7.44 1.01
N LEU A 52 -8.78 8.46 0.63
CA LEU A 52 -7.32 8.40 0.61
C LEU A 52 -6.79 8.37 2.05
N VAL A 53 -6.07 7.31 2.39
CA VAL A 53 -5.42 7.14 3.70
C VAL A 53 -4.06 7.83 3.71
N GLY A 54 -3.30 7.67 2.63
CA GLY A 54 -2.00 8.30 2.49
C GLY A 54 -1.24 7.85 1.25
N ARG A 55 -0.08 8.47 1.04
CA ARG A 55 0.84 8.16 -0.05
C ARG A 55 2.18 7.72 0.53
N VAL A 56 2.74 6.66 -0.02
CA VAL A 56 3.97 6.04 0.47
C VAL A 56 4.96 5.78 -0.66
N GLU A 57 6.24 5.63 -0.31
CA GLU A 57 7.30 5.19 -1.22
C GLU A 57 7.80 3.82 -0.80
N GLY A 58 8.09 2.98 -1.80
CA GLY A 58 8.53 1.61 -1.61
C GLY A 58 9.95 1.49 -1.07
N VAL A 59 10.11 0.59 -0.10
CA VAL A 59 11.38 0.27 0.55
C VAL A 59 11.70 -1.21 0.36
N LEU A 60 12.98 -1.58 0.30
CA LEU A 60 13.43 -2.97 0.07
C LEU A 60 13.50 -3.83 1.33
N ASP A 61 13.05 -3.32 2.46
CA ASP A 61 13.11 -4.05 3.72
C ASP A 61 11.91 -5.00 3.88
N VAL A 62 11.89 -5.81 4.94
CA VAL A 62 10.78 -6.72 5.23
C VAL A 62 9.91 -6.10 6.32
N ALA A 63 8.61 -5.96 6.07
CA ALA A 63 7.65 -5.55 7.10
C ALA A 63 7.55 -6.63 8.18
N THR A 64 7.51 -6.24 9.46
CA THR A 64 6.91 -7.08 10.49
C THR A 64 5.42 -7.27 10.19
N ALA A 65 4.93 -8.51 10.28
CA ALA A 65 3.60 -8.90 9.81
C ALA A 65 2.47 -8.27 10.66
N GLU A 66 1.94 -7.12 10.21
CA GLU A 66 0.75 -6.47 10.80
C GLU A 66 -0.47 -6.43 9.85
N CYS A 67 -0.26 -6.86 8.59
CA CYS A 67 -1.32 -6.98 7.59
C CYS A 67 -1.19 -8.28 6.81
N GLU A 68 -2.33 -8.82 6.41
CA GLU A 68 -2.42 -9.97 5.51
C GLU A 68 -2.65 -9.49 4.07
N GLU A 69 -1.87 -9.99 3.12
CA GLU A 69 -2.09 -9.75 1.70
C GLU A 69 -3.09 -10.77 1.18
N THR A 70 -4.16 -10.32 0.52
CA THR A 70 -5.14 -11.20 -0.11
C THR A 70 -4.92 -11.16 -1.61
N ARG A 71 -4.63 -12.33 -2.20
CA ARG A 71 -4.41 -12.51 -3.65
C ARG A 71 -5.71 -12.49 -4.44
#